data_AF-A0A846BW70-F1
#
_entry.id   AF-A0A846BW70-F1
#
_cell.length_a   1.000
_cell.length_b   1.000
_cell.length_c   1.000
_cell.angle_alpha   90.00
_cell.angle_beta   90.00
_cell.angle_gamma   90.00
#
_symmetry.space_group_name_H-M   'P 1'
#
loop_
_entity.id
_entity.type
_entity.pdbx_description
1 polymer ?
#
loop_
_entity_poly.entity_id
_entity_poly.type
_entity_poly.pdbx_seq_one_letter_code
_entity_poly.pdbx_strand_id
1 'polypeptide(L)' 'DPQARVVMVLVLVNGSYQATEFTGNQQIISPTFPELKLTAEQVLEAD' A
#
# COMPACT_ATOMS: atom_id res chain seq x y z
N ASP A 1 1.88 1.68 -8.61
CA ASP A 1 2.44 1.69 -9.96
C ASP A 1 3.36 0.47 -10.12
N PRO A 2 2.95 -0.52 -10.94
CA PRO A 2 3.78 -1.69 -11.22
C PRO A 2 5.11 -1.38 -11.91
N GLN A 3 5.18 -0.34 -12.74
CA GLN A 3 6.42 0.06 -13.41
C GLN A 3 7.40 0.71 -12.43
N ALA A 4 6.91 1.58 -11.54
CA ALA A 4 7.72 2.17 -10.47
C ALA A 4 7.98 1.20 -9.29
N ARG A 5 7.34 0.02 -9.28
CA ARG A 5 7.38 -0.96 -8.18
C ARG A 5 6.95 -0.39 -6.83
N VAL A 6 5.93 0.49 -6.83
CA VAL A 6 5.39 1.15 -5.63
C VAL A 6 3.92 0.80 -5.43
N VAL A 7 3.51 0.56 -4.19
CA VAL A 7 2.11 0.54 -3.75
C VAL A 7 1.84 1.78 -2.90
N MET A 8 0.77 2.51 -3.21
CA MET A 8 0.38 3.69 -2.44
C MET A 8 -0.96 3.45 -1.75
N VAL A 9 -1.00 3.59 -0.44
CA VAL A 9 -2.25 3.55 0.34
C VAL A 9 -2.70 4.98 0.61
N LEU A 10 -3.95 5.28 0.25
CA LEU A 10 -4.56 6.58 0.52
C LEU A 10 -5.57 6.44 1.65
N VAL A 11 -5.39 7.23 2.71
CA VAL A 11 -6.31 7.27 3.85
C VAL A 11 -7.03 8.61 3.86
N LEU A 12 -8.35 8.58 3.92
CA LEU A 12 -9.14 9.80 4.06
C LEU A 12 -9.08 10.30 5.51
N VAL A 13 -8.43 11.44 5.72
CA VAL A 13 -8.29 12.10 7.03
C VAL A 13 -8.78 13.53 6.91
N ASN A 14 -9.79 13.89 7.70
CA ASN A 14 -10.36 15.24 7.74
C ASN A 14 -10.74 15.81 6.34
N GLY A 15 -11.32 14.97 5.49
CA GLY A 15 -11.77 15.37 4.15
C GLY A 15 -10.68 15.39 3.07
N SER A 16 -9.45 15.01 3.39
CA SER A 16 -8.33 14.94 2.45
C SER A 16 -7.67 13.57 2.43
N TYR A 17 -7.26 13.11 1.26
CA TYR A 17 -6.49 11.87 1.14
C TYR A 17 -5.02 12.09 1.50
N GLN A 18 -4.53 11.35 2.47
CA GLN A 18 -3.11 11.25 2.81
C GLN A 18 -2.53 9.99 2.19
N ALA A 19 -1.41 10.13 1.49
CA ALA A 19 -0.76 9.03 0.79
C ALA A 19 0.44 8.50 1.60
N THR A 20 0.55 7.18 1.65
CA THR A 20 1.74 6.48 2.16
C THR A 20 2.22 5.50 1.12
N GLU A 21 3.51 5.57 0.78
CA GLU A 21 4.16 4.68 -0.19
C GLU A 21 4.78 3.47 0.51
N PHE A 22 4.68 2.32 -0.16
CA PHE A 22 5.24 1.04 0.24
C PHE A 22 5.96 0.42 -0.96
N THR A 23 7.12 -0.18 -0.71
CA THR A 23 8.01 -0.74 -1.74
C THR A 23 8.62 -2.07 -1.26
N GLY A 24 8.92 -2.97 -2.19
CA GLY A 24 9.55 -4.25 -1.91
C GLY A 24 8.87 -5.01 -0.77
N ASN A 25 9.66 -5.43 0.22
CA ASN A 25 9.20 -6.22 1.37
C ASN A 25 8.57 -5.40 2.51
N GLN A 26 8.28 -4.11 2.31
CA GLN A 26 7.55 -3.32 3.29
C GLN A 26 6.12 -3.85 3.43
N GLN A 27 5.73 -4.22 4.64
CA GLN A 27 4.36 -4.60 4.95
C GLN A 27 3.44 -3.39 4.77
N ILE A 28 2.36 -3.60 4.02
CA ILE A 28 1.35 -2.57 3.78
C ILE A 28 0.52 -2.38 5.06
N ILE A 29 0.48 -1.14 5.54
CA ILE A 29 -0.34 -0.78 6.70
C ILE A 29 -1.62 -0.10 6.19
N SER A 30 -2.76 -0.75 6.42
CA SER A 30 -4.08 -0.25 6.05
C SER A 30 -4.96 -0.10 7.29
N PRO A 31 -5.36 1.13 7.67
CA PRO A 31 -6.30 1.34 8.77
C PRO A 31 -7.67 0.70 8.53
N THR A 32 -8.09 0.60 7.26
CA THR A 32 -9.37 -0.02 6.87
C THR A 32 -9.31 -1.54 6.91
N PHE A 33 -8.12 -2.13 6.67
CA PHE A 33 -7.90 -3.58 6.69
C PHE A 33 -6.71 -3.93 7.59
N PRO A 34 -6.87 -3.91 8.92
CA PRO A 34 -5.76 -4.14 9.86
C PRO A 34 -5.12 -5.52 9.75
N GLU A 35 -5.85 -6.50 9.22
CA GLU A 35 -5.37 -7.87 9.03
C GLU A 35 -4.71 -8.11 7.65
N LEU A 36 -4.55 -7.05 6.84
CA LEU A 36 -3.85 -7.13 5.56
C LEU A 36 -2.35 -7.42 5.80
N LYS A 37 -1.97 -8.69 5.64
CA LYS A 37 -0.58 -9.16 5.80
C LYS A 37 0.06 -9.39 4.44
N LEU A 38 0.16 -8.31 3.65
CA LEU A 38 0.83 -8.32 2.35
C LEU A 38 1.96 -7.28 2.31
N THR A 39 3.01 -7.59 1.56
CA THR A 39 4.05 -6.62 1.18
C THR A 39 3.75 -5.98 -0.16
N ALA A 40 4.39 -4.84 -0.46
CA ALA A 40 4.26 -4.20 -1.76
C ALA A 40 4.71 -5.13 -2.91
N GLU A 41 5.77 -5.91 -2.69
CA GLU A 41 6.26 -6.93 -3.63
C GLU A 41 5.19 -7.98 -3.94
N GLN A 42 4.57 -8.58 -2.91
CA GLN A 42 3.51 -9.58 -3.10
C GLN A 42 2.29 -9.06 -3.86
N VAL A 43 1.94 -7.78 -3.67
CA VAL A 43 0.84 -7.13 -4.41
C VAL A 43 1.20 -6.93 -5.89
N LEU A 44 2.48 -6.70 -6.18
CA LEU A 44 3.00 -6.41 -7.53
C LEU A 44 3.52 -7.65 -8.26
N GLU A 45 3.60 -8.80 -7.59
CA GLU A 45 4.00 -10.11 -8.13
C GLU A 45 2.83 -10.94 -8.67
N ALA A 46 1.59 -10.42 -8.59
CA ALA A 46 0.45 -11.07 -9.22
C ALA A 46 0.53 -10.91 -10.75
N ASP A 47 1.10 -11.92 -11.41
CA ASP A 47 0.96 -12.19 -12.85
C ASP A 47 -0.43 -12.77 -13.18
#